data_AF-A0AAW4TS08-F1
#
_entry.id   AF-A0AAW4TS08-F1
#
_cell.length_a   1.000
_cell.length_b   1.000
_cell.length_c   1.000
_cell.angle_alpha   90.00
_cell.angle_beta   90.00
_cell.angle_gamma   90.00
#
_symmetry.space_group_name_H-M   'P 1'
#
loop_
_entity.id
_entity.type
_entity.pdbx_description
1 polymer ?
#
loop_
_entity_poly.entity_id
_entity_poly.type
_entity_poly.pdbx_seq_one_letter_code
_entity_poly.pdbx_strand_id
1 'polypeptide(L)'
;MKRLVSAAFATAIFALPATAFAGSYDDFSAVLIDAIDHGSAFGALRGPVAGSLITKLHANGPVYVTARSIGDLPRPGCKRLDVVFDVRGVQTEAGETSGRLDVKMNYCRDRIPPIGLTPAAPAQPAGDTP
;
A
#
# COMPACT_ATOMS: atom_id res chain seq x y z
N MET A 1 -51.52 17.12 33.33
CA MET A 1 -50.89 15.78 33.30
C MET A 1 -50.93 15.31 31.85
N LYS A 2 -49.85 15.33 31.06
CA LYS A 2 -48.84 14.27 30.97
C LYS A 2 -47.69 14.81 30.09
N ARG A 3 -46.44 14.77 30.58
CA ARG A 3 -45.24 15.16 29.83
C ARG A 3 -44.81 13.98 28.95
N LEU A 4 -44.83 14.16 27.64
CA LEU A 4 -44.21 13.21 26.70
C LEU A 4 -42.74 13.62 26.57
N VAL A 5 -41.86 12.88 27.25
CA VAL A 5 -40.41 13.01 27.13
C VAL A 5 -39.98 12.10 25.98
N SER A 6 -39.71 12.68 24.81
CA SER A 6 -39.10 11.98 23.69
C SER A 6 -37.61 11.79 23.98
N ALA A 7 -37.20 10.56 24.29
CA ALA A 7 -35.80 10.20 24.39
C ALA A 7 -35.24 9.97 22.96
N ALA A 8 -34.46 10.93 22.46
CA ALA A 8 -33.68 10.77 21.24
C ALA A 8 -32.46 9.88 21.54
N PHE A 9 -32.44 8.67 20.99
CA PHE A 9 -31.30 7.75 21.11
C PHE A 9 -30.27 8.15 20.05
N ALA A 10 -29.27 8.95 20.44
CA ALA A 10 -28.17 9.34 19.56
C ALA A 10 -27.16 8.18 19.47
N THR A 11 -27.24 7.39 18.40
CA THR A 11 -26.27 6.34 18.08
C THR A 11 -24.98 6.99 17.57
N ALA A 12 -23.95 7.09 18.42
CA ALA A 12 -22.64 7.57 18.01
C ALA A 12 -21.92 6.48 17.20
N ILE A 13 -21.71 6.71 15.90
CA ILE A 13 -20.87 5.86 15.05
C ILE A 13 -19.41 6.17 15.39
N PHE A 14 -18.76 5.28 16.15
CA PHE A 14 -17.32 5.31 16.33
C PHE A 14 -16.64 4.82 15.05
N ALA A 15 -16.11 5.76 14.25
CA ALA A 15 -15.16 5.42 13.20
C ALA A 15 -13.82 5.04 13.90
N LEU A 16 -13.51 3.75 13.95
CA LEU A 16 -12.19 3.29 14.39
C LEU A 16 -11.15 3.81 13.39
N PRO A 17 -10.14 4.57 13.83
CA PRO A 17 -9.06 4.97 12.94
C PRO A 17 -8.33 3.69 12.52
N ALA A 18 -8.15 3.51 11.22
CA ALA A 18 -7.22 2.51 10.72
C ALA A 18 -5.83 2.87 11.25
N THR A 19 -5.38 2.17 12.29
CA THR A 19 -4.02 2.31 12.80
C THR A 19 -3.07 1.82 11.70
N ALA A 20 -2.49 2.76 10.97
CA ALA A 20 -1.39 2.49 10.07
C ALA A 20 -0.21 2.02 10.94
N PHE A 21 -0.03 0.70 11.06
CA PHE A 21 1.18 0.15 11.64
C PHE A 21 2.35 0.54 10.74
N ALA A 22 3.18 1.49 11.18
CA ALA A 22 4.48 1.72 10.58
C ALA A 22 5.39 0.55 10.98
N GLY A 23 5.32 -0.53 10.20
CA GLY A 23 6.13 -1.72 10.41
C GLY A 23 7.61 -1.50 10.06
N SER A 24 8.47 -2.40 10.54
CA SER A 24 9.81 -2.57 9.99
C SER A 24 9.83 -3.85 9.17
N TYR A 25 10.33 -3.79 7.95
CA TYR A 25 10.42 -4.94 7.07
C TYR A 25 11.86 -5.17 6.64
N ASP A 26 12.39 -6.36 6.92
CA ASP A 26 13.72 -6.77 6.44
C ASP A 26 13.67 -7.46 5.06
N ASP A 27 12.48 -7.94 4.65
CA ASP A 27 12.19 -8.53 3.34
C ASP A 27 11.11 -7.70 2.63
N PHE A 28 11.40 -7.24 1.42
CA PHE A 28 10.44 -6.52 0.58
C PHE A 28 9.20 -7.36 0.28
N SER A 29 9.35 -8.68 0.15
CA SER A 29 8.23 -9.60 -0.11
C SER A 29 7.19 -9.58 1.02
N ALA A 30 7.62 -9.35 2.27
CA ALA A 30 6.71 -9.30 3.42
C ALA A 30 5.74 -8.11 3.32
N VAL A 31 6.23 -6.93 2.91
CA VAL A 31 5.38 -5.75 2.66
C VAL A 31 4.32 -6.04 1.61
N LEU A 32 4.69 -6.74 0.53
CA LEU A 32 3.77 -7.07 -0.55
C LEU A 32 2.70 -8.06 -0.10
N ILE A 33 3.08 -9.05 0.71
CA ILE A 33 2.15 -10.03 1.28
C ILE A 33 1.18 -9.35 2.25
N ASP A 34 1.66 -8.48 3.14
CA ASP A 34 0.80 -7.75 4.07
C ASP A 34 -0.17 -6.83 3.32
N ALA A 35 0.27 -6.19 2.23
CA ALA A 35 -0.62 -5.40 1.37
C ALA A 35 -1.66 -6.26 0.63
N ILE A 36 -1.36 -7.52 0.30
CA ILE A 36 -2.34 -8.46 -0.26
C ILE A 36 -3.36 -8.86 0.80
N ASP A 37 -2.92 -9.14 2.03
CA ASP A 37 -3.76 -9.63 3.13
C ASP A 37 -4.63 -8.52 3.75
N HIS A 38 -4.16 -7.28 3.75
CA HIS A 38 -4.81 -6.15 4.43
C HIS A 38 -5.21 -4.98 3.51
N GLY A 39 -4.96 -5.10 2.20
CA GLY A 39 -5.24 -4.07 1.20
C GLY A 39 -4.17 -2.98 1.10
N SER A 40 -3.41 -2.73 2.17
CA SER A 40 -2.25 -1.85 2.17
C SER A 40 -1.28 -2.18 3.30
N ALA A 41 0.01 -1.91 3.08
CA ALA A 41 1.06 -2.00 4.08
C ALA A 41 2.02 -0.81 3.95
N PHE A 42 2.56 -0.35 5.07
CA PHE A 42 3.54 0.73 5.14
C PHE A 42 4.61 0.43 6.18
N GLY A 43 5.85 0.81 5.89
CA GLY A 43 6.91 0.69 6.88
C GLY A 43 8.29 1.10 6.40
N ALA A 44 9.25 1.07 7.33
CA ALA A 44 10.67 1.20 7.01
C ALA A 44 11.17 -0.11 6.39
N LEU A 45 11.73 -0.04 5.20
CA LEU A 45 12.34 -1.15 4.51
C LEU A 45 13.84 -1.21 4.82
N ARG A 46 14.29 -2.40 5.19
CA ARG A 46 15.67 -2.79 5.38
C ARG A 46 16.01 -3.93 4.40
N GLY A 47 17.24 -4.42 4.49
CA GLY A 47 17.69 -5.55 3.66
C GLY A 47 18.09 -5.16 2.23
N PRO A 48 18.21 -6.15 1.33
CA PRO A 48 18.92 -5.98 0.04
C PRO A 48 18.28 -4.96 -0.91
N VAL A 49 16.94 -4.85 -0.92
CA VAL A 49 16.22 -3.89 -1.77
C VAL A 49 16.48 -2.46 -1.29
N ALA A 50 16.32 -2.20 0.02
CA ALA A 50 16.64 -0.90 0.60
C ALA A 50 18.13 -0.55 0.41
N GLY A 51 19.04 -1.51 0.66
CA GLY A 51 20.47 -1.32 0.44
C GLY A 51 20.80 -0.96 -1.01
N SER A 52 20.15 -1.60 -1.98
CA SER A 52 20.33 -1.28 -3.40
C SER A 52 19.85 0.13 -3.75
N LEU A 53 18.73 0.59 -3.18
CA LEU A 53 18.22 1.95 -3.39
C LEU A 53 19.15 2.99 -2.76
N ILE A 54 19.60 2.74 -1.52
CA ILE A 54 20.56 3.59 -0.80
C ILE A 54 21.83 3.76 -1.63
N THR A 55 22.41 2.66 -2.12
CA THR A 55 23.63 2.69 -2.93
C THR A 55 23.42 3.44 -4.25
N LYS A 56 22.34 3.15 -4.97
CA LYS A 56 22.08 3.75 -6.30
C LYS A 56 21.75 5.24 -6.24
N LEU A 57 21.10 5.68 -5.17
CA LEU A 57 20.70 7.07 -4.97
C LEU A 57 21.69 7.84 -4.09
N HIS A 58 22.84 7.25 -3.74
CA HIS A 58 23.82 7.85 -2.83
C HIS A 58 23.15 8.40 -1.56
N ALA A 59 22.24 7.63 -0.97
CA ALA A 59 21.48 8.06 0.18
C ALA A 59 22.20 7.72 1.50
N ASN A 60 21.92 8.48 2.56
CA ASN A 60 22.41 8.22 3.91
C ASN A 60 21.26 8.01 4.94
N GLY A 61 20.00 8.04 4.49
CA GLY A 61 18.82 7.94 5.33
C GLY A 61 18.01 6.66 5.14
N PRO A 62 16.90 6.50 5.89
CA PRO A 62 16.03 5.33 5.78
C PRO A 62 15.29 5.29 4.45
N VAL A 63 14.90 4.07 4.05
CA VAL A 63 13.96 3.81 2.95
C VAL A 63 12.61 3.44 3.55
N TYR A 64 11.56 4.19 3.23
CA TYR A 64 10.19 3.81 3.53
C TYR A 64 9.54 3.20 2.28
N VAL A 65 8.63 2.27 2.51
CA VAL A 65 7.87 1.62 1.45
C VAL A 65 6.39 1.62 1.81
N THR A 66 5.57 1.96 0.83
CA THR A 66 4.11 1.81 0.86
C THR A 66 3.73 0.84 -0.23
N ALA A 67 2.97 -0.19 0.07
CA ALA A 67 2.35 -1.06 -0.92
C ALA A 67 0.84 -1.02 -0.75
N ARG A 68 0.10 -0.90 -1.85
CA ARG A 68 -1.36 -0.86 -1.86
C ARG A 68 -1.90 -1.77 -2.95
N SER A 69 -2.89 -2.58 -2.63
CA SER A 69 -3.66 -3.32 -3.61
C SER A 69 -4.52 -2.37 -4.45
N ILE A 70 -4.34 -2.40 -5.76
CA ILE A 70 -5.09 -1.59 -6.73
C ILE A 70 -5.95 -2.41 -7.69
N GLY A 71 -5.99 -3.73 -7.52
CA GLY A 71 -6.88 -4.60 -8.28
C GLY A 71 -6.60 -6.07 -8.04
N ASP A 72 -7.65 -6.89 -8.18
CA ASP A 72 -7.54 -8.34 -8.13
C ASP A 72 -7.05 -8.93 -9.45
N LEU A 73 -6.27 -10.01 -9.36
CA LEU A 73 -5.93 -10.84 -10.51
C LEU A 73 -6.84 -12.08 -10.53
N PRO A 74 -7.01 -12.75 -11.69
CA PRO A 74 -7.89 -13.92 -11.82
C PRO A 74 -7.54 -15.08 -10.88
N ARG A 75 -6.30 -15.16 -10.38
CA ARG A 75 -5.85 -16.20 -9.46
C ARG A 75 -6.02 -15.74 -8.01
N PRO A 76 -6.69 -16.53 -7.14
CA PRO A 76 -6.83 -16.21 -5.73
C PRO A 76 -5.48 -15.96 -5.05
N GLY A 77 -5.43 -14.92 -4.20
CA GLY A 77 -4.19 -14.52 -3.51
C GLY A 77 -3.19 -13.76 -4.38
N CYS A 78 -3.53 -13.46 -5.64
CA CYS A 78 -2.73 -12.60 -6.52
C CYS A 78 -3.40 -11.25 -6.71
N LYS A 79 -2.65 -10.16 -6.56
CA LYS A 79 -3.15 -8.79 -6.74
C LYS A 79 -2.19 -7.94 -7.56
N ARG A 80 -2.73 -6.90 -8.17
CA ARG A 80 -1.95 -5.80 -8.73
C ARG A 80 -1.68 -4.80 -7.62
N LEU A 81 -0.40 -4.52 -7.38
CA LEU A 81 0.08 -3.65 -6.32
C LEU A 81 0.64 -2.36 -6.90
N ASP A 82 0.37 -1.26 -6.22
CA ASP A 82 1.00 0.05 -6.36
C ASP A 82 2.00 0.20 -5.21
N VAL A 83 3.29 0.27 -5.53
CA VAL A 83 4.38 0.28 -4.56
C VAL A 83 5.15 1.59 -4.71
N VAL A 84 5.31 2.29 -3.59
CA VAL A 84 6.02 3.56 -3.53
C VAL A 84 7.17 3.40 -2.56
N PHE A 85 8.38 3.64 -3.04
CA PHE A 85 9.56 3.82 -2.21
C PHE A 85 9.83 5.29 -2.01
N ASP A 86 10.15 5.63 -0.77
CA ASP A 86 10.51 6.95 -0.33
C ASP A 86 11.87 6.86 0.36
N VAL A 87 12.91 7.37 -0.32
CA VAL A 87 14.30 7.25 0.09
C VAL A 87 14.77 8.59 0.63
N ARG A 88 15.10 8.62 1.92
CA ARG A 88 15.54 9.86 2.60
C ARG A 88 17.05 10.01 2.52
N GLY A 89 17.52 11.26 2.53
CA GLY A 89 18.94 11.55 2.65
C GLY A 89 19.75 11.34 1.36
N VAL A 90 19.11 11.49 0.19
CA VAL A 90 19.75 11.42 -1.13
C VAL A 90 20.71 12.58 -1.28
N GLN A 91 21.98 12.30 -1.57
CA GLN A 91 23.00 13.33 -1.72
C GLN A 91 23.08 13.81 -3.18
N THR A 92 22.99 15.12 -3.38
CA THR A 92 23.13 15.78 -4.70
C THR A 92 24.11 16.95 -4.62
N GLU A 93 24.54 17.47 -5.76
CA GLU A 93 25.38 18.68 -5.82
C GLU A 93 24.70 19.91 -5.18
N ALA A 94 23.36 19.93 -5.16
CA ALA A 94 22.57 21.00 -4.53
C ALA A 94 22.32 20.77 -3.03
N GLY A 95 22.83 19.67 -2.46
CA GLY A 95 22.62 19.28 -1.07
C GLY A 95 21.77 18.02 -0.91
N GLU A 96 21.37 17.75 0.35
CA GLU A 96 20.58 16.58 0.73
C GLU A 96 19.09 16.74 0.33
N THR A 97 18.50 15.68 -0.21
CA THR A 97 17.09 15.63 -0.63
C THR A 97 16.46 14.25 -0.40
N SER A 98 15.27 14.00 -0.97
CA SER A 98 14.61 12.69 -0.98
C SER A 98 14.39 12.16 -2.39
N GLY A 99 14.55 10.86 -2.57
CA GLY A 99 14.19 10.13 -3.78
C GLY A 99 12.82 9.47 -3.64
N ARG A 100 12.08 9.39 -4.76
CA ARG A 100 10.81 8.67 -4.84
C ARG A 100 10.82 7.72 -6.03
N LEU A 101 10.37 6.49 -5.82
CA LEU A 101 10.21 5.50 -6.88
C LEU A 101 8.83 4.85 -6.79
N ASP A 102 8.03 5.03 -7.83
CA ASP A 102 6.69 4.45 -7.96
C ASP A 102 6.73 3.27 -8.93
N VAL A 103 6.28 2.10 -8.48
CA VAL A 103 6.28 0.85 -9.24
C VAL A 103 4.92 0.19 -9.14
N LYS A 104 4.36 -0.20 -10.30
CA LYS A 104 3.17 -1.05 -10.35
C LYS A 104 3.57 -2.45 -10.77
N MET A 105 3.17 -3.45 -9.99
CA MET A 105 3.53 -4.84 -10.24
C MET A 105 2.40 -5.80 -9.93
N ASN A 106 2.44 -6.97 -10.55
CA ASN A 106 1.57 -8.09 -10.19
C ASN A 106 2.34 -8.97 -9.20
N TYR A 107 1.71 -9.35 -8.10
CA TYR A 107 2.33 -10.17 -7.07
C TYR A 107 1.33 -11.17 -6.50
N CYS A 108 1.82 -12.35 -6.14
CA CYS A 108 1.03 -13.39 -5.52
C CYS A 108 1.56 -13.68 -4.12
N ARG A 109 0.64 -13.94 -3.19
CA ARG A 109 0.94 -14.26 -1.79
C ARG A 109 1.87 -15.47 -1.64
N ASP A 110 1.77 -16.43 -2.54
CA ASP A 110 2.61 -17.64 -2.61
C ASP A 110 4.00 -17.39 -3.22
N ARG A 111 4.31 -16.15 -3.62
CA ARG A 111 5.56 -15.72 -4.29
C ARG A 111 5.80 -16.37 -5.67
N ILE A 112 4.82 -17.10 -6.21
CA ILE A 112 4.90 -17.67 -7.56
C ILE A 112 4.39 -16.61 -8.55
N PRO A 113 5.22 -16.13 -9.50
CA PRO A 113 4.81 -15.07 -10.40
C PRO A 113 3.54 -15.41 -11.19
N PRO A 114 2.58 -14.47 -11.31
CA PRO A 114 1.40 -14.65 -12.14
C PRO A 114 1.74 -14.45 -13.62
N ILE A 115 2.42 -15.42 -14.24
CA ILE A 115 2.75 -15.37 -15.67
C ILE A 115 1.44 -15.44 -16.47
N GLY A 116 1.24 -14.46 -17.37
CA GLY A 116 0.10 -14.45 -18.30
C GLY A 116 -1.26 -14.04 -17.71
N LEU A 117 -1.32 -13.57 -16.46
CA LEU A 117 -2.56 -13.08 -15.87
C LEU A 117 -2.71 -11.57 -16.10
N THR A 118 -3.57 -11.19 -17.04
CA THR A 118 -4.02 -9.81 -17.21
C THR A 118 -4.98 -9.44 -16.08
N PRO A 119 -4.87 -8.23 -15.46
CA PRO A 119 -5.87 -7.76 -14.51
C PRO A 119 -7.26 -7.75 -15.15
N ALA A 120 -8.29 -8.08 -14.38
CA ALA A 120 -9.66 -7.86 -14.82
C ALA A 120 -9.85 -6.36 -15.12
N ALA A 121 -10.47 -6.04 -16.26
CA ALA A 121 -10.80 -4.65 -16.58
C ALA A 121 -11.67 -4.06 -15.45
N PRO A 122 -11.47 -2.77 -15.08
CA PRO A 122 -12.34 -2.13 -14.11
C PRO A 122 -13.79 -2.26 -14.59
N ALA A 123 -14.70 -2.66 -13.70
CA ALA A 123 -16.12 -2.79 -14.03
C ALA A 123 -16.62 -1.45 -14.58
N GLN A 124 -16.95 -1.41 -15.86
CA GLN A 124 -17.55 -0.23 -16.47
C GLN A 124 -18.92 0.00 -15.81
N PRO A 125 -19.24 1.22 -15.36
CA PRO A 125 -20.58 1.51 -14.89
C PRO A 125 -21.55 1.20 -16.03
N ALA A 126 -22.58 0.40 -15.73
CA ALA A 126 -23.62 0.05 -16.68
C ALA A 126 -24.20 1.35 -17.26
N GLY A 127 -24.02 1.55 -18.56
CA GLY A 127 -24.57 2.70 -19.25
C GLY A 127 -26.09 2.61 -19.28
N ASP A 128 -26.76 3.55 -18.63
CA ASP A 128 -28.18 3.78 -18.79
C ASP A 128 -28.46 4.06 -20.28
N THR A 129 -29.23 3.17 -20.90
CA THR A 129 -29.72 3.34 -22.28
C THR A 129 -31.08 4.06 -22.19
N PRO A 130 -31.33 5.14 -22.97
CA PRO A 130 -32.64 5.78 -23.03
C PRO A 130 -33.70 4.92 -23.72
#